data_AF-G5AHR2-F1
#
_entry.id   AF-G5AHR2-F1
#
_cell.length_a   1.000
_cell.length_b   1.000
_cell.length_c   1.000
_cell.angle_alpha   90.00
_cell.angle_beta   90.00
_cell.angle_gamma   90.00
#
_symmetry.space_group_name_H-M   'P 1'
#
loop_
_entity.id
_entity.type
_entity.pdbx_description
1 polymer ?
#
loop_
_entity_poly.entity_id
_entity_poly.type
_entity_poly.pdbx_seq_one_letter_code
_entity_poly.pdbx_strand_id
1 'polypeptide(L)'
;MTSEEQEVLNLILSGEMEIKSTPPFLAQVFDTDKVALITELIQRQEYPVHAHLLPGHFVRDGLSQNTLLQLVDAGEAGLPEQQNQVQRLKTDLVRLQLDSEQRLLTMFFPSARIAKQWAGSFCPFDRRGMQLIDYRALRQEFPDAVLLQTSCCEGR
;
A
#
# COMPACT_ATOMS: atom_id res chain seq x y z
N MET A 1 15.94 -9.40 25.64
CA MET A 1 15.41 -8.08 25.28
C MET A 1 16.35 -7.02 25.84
N THR A 2 16.98 -6.24 24.97
CA THR A 2 17.84 -5.11 25.35
C THR A 2 17.00 -3.88 25.71
N SER A 3 17.62 -2.87 26.34
CA SER A 3 16.95 -1.59 26.61
C SER A 3 16.47 -0.91 25.33
N GLU A 4 17.25 -1.02 24.24
CA GLU A 4 16.92 -0.49 22.92
C GLU A 4 15.71 -1.21 22.31
N GLU A 5 15.67 -2.55 22.36
CA GLU A 5 14.53 -3.34 21.86
C GLU A 5 13.23 -3.03 22.60
N GLN A 6 13.32 -2.74 23.90
CA GLN A 6 12.17 -2.36 24.72
C GLN A 6 11.65 -0.96 24.39
N GLU A 7 12.55 -0.01 24.13
CA GLU A 7 12.19 1.33 23.67
C GLU A 7 11.52 1.29 22.30
N VAL A 8 12.09 0.52 21.36
CA VAL A 8 11.46 0.30 20.05
C VAL A 8 10.07 -0.28 20.22
N LEU A 9 9.89 -1.34 21.03
CA LEU A 9 8.58 -1.94 21.29
C LEU A 9 7.56 -0.92 21.81
N ASN A 10 7.94 -0.06 22.76
CA ASN A 10 7.06 0.98 23.29
C ASN A 10 6.67 2.01 22.22
N LEU A 11 7.60 2.37 21.34
CA LEU A 11 7.33 3.28 20.22
C LEU A 11 6.40 2.64 19.16
N ILE A 12 6.48 1.32 18.95
CA ILE A 12 5.52 0.59 18.09
C ILE A 12 4.11 0.67 18.70
N LEU A 13 4.00 0.33 19.99
CA LEU A 13 2.72 0.16 20.68
C LEU A 13 2.01 1.50 20.93
N SER A 14 2.77 2.59 21.06
CA SER A 14 2.24 3.95 21.16
C SER A 14 1.81 4.55 19.80
N GLY A 15 2.18 3.90 18.68
CA GLY A 15 1.91 4.42 17.33
C GLY A 15 2.80 5.62 16.97
N GLU A 16 3.86 5.88 17.75
CA GLU A 16 4.78 6.99 17.52
C GLU A 16 5.88 6.64 16.50
N MET A 17 6.02 5.36 16.15
CA MET A 17 6.96 4.89 15.14
C MET A 17 6.24 4.30 13.92
N GLU A 18 6.60 4.80 12.73
CA GLU A 18 6.15 4.25 11.45
C GLU A 18 6.96 3.01 11.10
N ILE A 19 6.32 1.84 11.08
CA ILE A 19 7.00 0.56 10.93
C ILE A 19 6.47 -0.17 9.71
N LYS A 20 7.41 -0.63 8.86
CA LYS A 20 7.09 -1.34 7.61
C LYS A 20 6.89 -2.84 7.81
N SER A 21 7.47 -3.40 8.86
CA SER A 21 7.33 -4.82 9.16
C SER A 21 7.62 -5.07 10.63
N THR A 22 6.98 -6.10 11.18
CA THR A 22 7.20 -6.60 12.53
C THR A 22 8.70 -6.85 12.75
N PRO A 23 9.35 -6.15 13.70
CA PRO A 23 10.78 -6.30 13.91
C PRO A 23 11.18 -7.75 14.26
N PRO A 24 12.28 -8.29 13.70
CA PRO A 24 12.66 -9.69 13.90
C PRO A 24 12.90 -10.09 15.36
N PHE A 25 13.34 -9.15 16.21
CA PHE A 25 13.57 -9.42 17.63
C PHE A 25 12.28 -9.82 18.36
N LEU A 26 11.11 -9.45 17.85
CA LEU A 26 9.83 -9.83 18.45
C LEU A 26 9.62 -11.35 18.42
N ALA A 27 10.13 -12.06 17.41
CA ALA A 27 10.09 -13.51 17.35
C ALA A 27 11.02 -14.20 18.37
N GLN A 28 11.95 -13.45 18.96
CA GLN A 28 12.83 -13.94 20.04
C GLN A 28 12.23 -13.70 21.42
N VAL A 29 11.27 -12.78 21.54
CA VAL A 29 10.66 -12.35 22.81
C VAL A 29 9.25 -12.89 22.99
N PHE A 30 8.50 -13.03 21.90
CA PHE A 30 7.10 -13.44 21.89
C PHE A 30 6.91 -14.76 21.14
N ASP A 31 5.88 -15.51 21.52
CA ASP A 31 5.43 -16.67 20.75
C ASP A 31 4.78 -16.25 19.42
N THR A 32 4.58 -17.23 18.53
CA THR A 32 4.05 -17.01 17.17
C THR A 32 2.70 -16.30 17.18
N ASP A 33 1.81 -16.62 18.13
CA ASP A 33 0.47 -16.03 18.20
C ASP A 33 0.53 -14.55 18.58
N LYS A 34 1.39 -14.18 19.55
CA LYS A 34 1.62 -12.79 19.93
C LYS A 34 2.31 -12.00 18.81
N VAL A 35 3.26 -12.60 18.09
CA VAL A 35 3.89 -11.97 16.93
C VAL A 35 2.85 -11.71 15.83
N ALA A 36 1.93 -12.64 15.59
CA ALA A 36 0.84 -12.45 14.63
C ALA A 36 -0.08 -11.30 15.05
N LEU A 37 -0.46 -11.21 16.32
CA LEU A 37 -1.26 -10.11 16.86
C LEU A 37 -0.55 -8.75 16.71
N ILE A 38 0.74 -8.66 17.03
CA ILE A 38 1.52 -7.42 16.85
C ILE A 38 1.60 -7.06 15.36
N THR A 39 1.79 -8.05 14.48
CA THR A 39 1.79 -7.84 13.04
C THR A 39 0.46 -7.28 12.56
N GLU A 40 -0.67 -7.82 13.05
CA GLU A 40 -2.00 -7.29 12.74
C GLU A 40 -2.18 -5.85 13.24
N LEU A 41 -1.69 -5.53 14.45
CA LEU A 41 -1.73 -4.17 14.99
C LEU A 41 -0.92 -3.18 14.14
N ILE A 42 0.25 -3.59 13.65
CA ILE A 42 1.07 -2.78 12.72
C ILE A 42 0.30 -2.62 11.39
N GLN A 43 -0.28 -3.69 10.86
CA GLN A 43 -1.06 -3.65 9.61
C GLN A 43 -2.29 -2.76 9.71
N ARG A 44 -2.93 -2.64 10.89
CA ARG A 44 -4.05 -1.71 11.10
C ARG A 44 -3.66 -0.24 10.97
N GLN A 45 -2.38 0.08 11.13
CA GLN A 45 -1.83 1.43 10.92
C GLN A 45 -1.55 1.70 9.44
N GLU A 46 -1.55 0.67 8.59
CA GLU A 46 -1.36 0.83 7.15
C GLU A 46 -2.44 1.75 6.57
N TYR A 47 -1.99 2.63 5.68
CA TYR A 47 -2.85 3.54 4.95
C TYR A 47 -2.87 3.15 3.46
N PRO A 48 -4.04 2.78 2.91
CA PRO A 48 -4.16 2.36 1.53
C PRO A 48 -4.28 3.55 0.57
N VAL A 49 -3.60 3.46 -0.56
CA VAL A 49 -3.78 4.30 -1.76
C VAL A 49 -4.00 3.37 -2.94
N HIS A 50 -4.83 3.78 -3.90
CA HIS A 50 -5.33 2.89 -4.93
C HIS A 50 -4.92 3.32 -6.34
N ALA A 51 -4.72 2.36 -7.23
CA ALA A 51 -4.57 2.59 -8.67
C ALA A 51 -5.46 1.62 -9.45
N HIS A 52 -6.18 2.16 -10.44
CA HIS A 52 -7.00 1.35 -11.34
C HIS A 52 -6.16 0.80 -12.49
N LEU A 53 -6.26 -0.51 -12.73
CA LEU A 53 -5.64 -1.14 -13.88
C LEU A 53 -6.32 -0.67 -15.16
N LEU A 54 -5.54 -0.01 -16.02
CA LEU A 54 -5.99 0.43 -17.34
C LEU A 54 -6.43 -0.74 -18.23
N PRO A 55 -7.32 -0.51 -19.21
CA PRO A 55 -7.66 -1.51 -20.22
C PRO A 55 -6.40 -2.06 -20.91
N GLY A 56 -6.30 -3.38 -21.00
CA GLY A 56 -5.14 -4.08 -21.56
C GLY A 56 -4.09 -4.55 -20.53
N HIS A 57 -4.15 -4.13 -19.26
CA HIS A 57 -3.43 -4.83 -18.20
C HIS A 57 -4.08 -6.20 -17.99
N PHE A 58 -3.27 -7.25 -18.12
CA PHE A 58 -3.66 -8.62 -17.83
C PHE A 58 -2.84 -9.12 -16.65
N VAL A 59 -3.50 -9.22 -15.51
CA VAL A 59 -2.86 -9.63 -14.27
C VAL A 59 -3.74 -10.68 -13.62
N ARG A 60 -3.14 -11.82 -13.26
CA ARG A 60 -3.86 -12.94 -12.64
C ARG A 60 -4.09 -12.64 -11.16
N ASP A 61 -5.14 -13.19 -10.56
CA ASP A 61 -5.28 -13.16 -9.11
C ASP A 61 -4.17 -13.94 -8.40
N GLY A 62 -3.97 -13.58 -7.13
CA GLY A 62 -3.03 -14.29 -6.25
C GLY A 62 -1.56 -14.03 -6.56
N LEU A 63 -1.24 -12.95 -7.29
CA LEU A 63 0.16 -12.55 -7.45
C LEU A 63 0.81 -12.25 -6.10
N SER A 64 2.01 -12.80 -5.91
CA SER A 64 2.82 -12.48 -4.74
C SER A 64 3.24 -11.01 -4.75
N GLN A 65 3.53 -10.45 -3.57
CA GLN A 65 4.07 -9.10 -3.44
C GLN A 65 5.34 -8.90 -4.29
N ASN A 66 6.22 -9.90 -4.34
CA ASN A 66 7.43 -9.84 -5.18
C ASN A 66 7.10 -9.75 -6.67
N THR A 67 6.10 -10.49 -7.13
CA THR A 67 5.65 -10.41 -8.53
C THR A 67 5.02 -9.06 -8.85
N LEU A 68 4.24 -8.49 -7.92
CA LEU A 68 3.69 -7.13 -8.08
C LEU A 68 4.80 -6.07 -8.13
N LEU A 69 5.83 -6.19 -7.30
CA LEU A 69 7.00 -5.31 -7.34
C LEU A 69 7.78 -5.44 -8.66
N GLN A 70 7.91 -6.64 -9.22
CA GLN A 70 8.51 -6.84 -10.54
C GLN A 70 7.69 -6.17 -11.65
N LEU A 71 6.36 -6.13 -11.54
CA LEU A 71 5.51 -5.40 -12.49
C LEU A 71 5.67 -3.89 -12.36
N VAL A 72 5.91 -3.39 -11.14
CA VAL A 72 6.28 -1.98 -10.90
C VAL A 72 7.64 -1.68 -11.57
N ASP A 73 8.64 -2.53 -11.36
CA ASP A 73 9.96 -2.41 -11.98
C ASP A 73 9.88 -2.51 -13.52
N ALA A 74 9.03 -3.38 -14.07
CA ALA A 74 8.81 -3.46 -15.51
C ALA A 74 8.11 -2.21 -16.07
N GLY A 75 7.32 -1.52 -15.25
CA GLY A 75 6.76 -0.21 -15.54
C GLY A 75 7.82 0.89 -15.68
N GLU A 76 8.88 0.80 -14.90
CA GLU A 76 10.02 1.73 -14.91
C GLU A 76 10.69 1.81 -16.29
N ALA A 77 10.74 0.69 -17.03
CA ALA A 77 11.26 0.64 -18.38
C ALA A 77 10.50 1.55 -19.37
N GLY A 78 9.26 1.94 -19.05
CA GLY A 78 8.46 2.89 -19.81
C GLY A 78 8.67 4.36 -19.44
N LEU A 79 9.36 4.65 -18.32
CA LEU A 79 9.55 6.02 -17.78
C LEU A 79 10.94 6.17 -17.13
N PRO A 80 12.04 6.21 -17.91
CA PRO A 80 13.42 6.29 -17.38
C PRO A 80 13.67 7.51 -16.49
N GLU A 81 12.99 8.62 -16.77
CA GLU A 81 13.06 9.87 -16.00
C GLU A 81 12.49 9.73 -14.57
N GLN A 82 11.76 8.64 -14.30
CA GLN A 82 11.10 8.37 -13.01
C GLN A 82 11.76 7.26 -12.19
N GLN A 83 12.94 6.75 -12.59
CA GLN A 83 13.68 5.70 -11.86
C GLN A 83 13.85 6.01 -10.36
N ASN A 84 14.23 7.26 -10.02
CA ASN A 84 14.35 7.69 -8.61
C ASN A 84 13.00 7.69 -7.87
N GLN A 85 11.90 7.96 -8.57
CA GLN A 85 10.55 7.93 -8.00
C GLN A 85 10.10 6.49 -7.73
N VAL A 86 10.45 5.53 -8.60
CA VAL A 86 10.15 4.10 -8.37
C VAL A 86 10.88 3.55 -7.15
N GLN A 87 12.17 3.84 -7.02
CA GLN A 87 12.94 3.39 -5.86
C GLN A 87 12.41 4.01 -4.56
N ARG A 88 12.01 5.28 -4.60
CA ARG A 88 11.37 5.94 -3.46
C ARG A 88 10.01 5.31 -3.13
N LEU A 89 9.20 5.01 -4.14
CA LEU A 89 7.91 4.33 -3.96
C LEU A 89 8.10 2.97 -3.28
N LYS A 90 8.99 2.14 -3.81
CA LYS A 90 9.31 0.83 -3.23
C LYS A 90 9.85 0.93 -1.82
N THR A 91 10.62 1.97 -1.52
CA THR A 91 11.10 2.24 -0.17
C THR A 91 9.93 2.56 0.75
N ASP A 92 8.98 3.39 0.34
CA ASP A 92 7.88 3.85 1.19
C ASP A 92 6.73 2.82 1.33
N LEU A 93 6.66 1.84 0.43
CA LEU A 93 5.66 0.77 0.44
C LEU A 93 5.89 -0.25 1.57
N VAL A 94 4.79 -0.66 2.19
CA VAL A 94 4.73 -1.81 3.11
C VAL A 94 4.31 -3.07 2.35
N ARG A 95 3.23 -2.95 1.58
CA ARG A 95 2.61 -4.07 0.89
C ARG A 95 1.88 -3.61 -0.37
N LEU A 96 1.79 -4.53 -1.33
CA LEU A 96 0.97 -4.41 -2.52
C LEU A 96 -0.06 -5.53 -2.53
N GLN A 97 -1.28 -5.20 -2.90
CA GLN A 97 -2.36 -6.16 -3.10
C GLN A 97 -3.08 -5.84 -4.40
N LEU A 98 -3.33 -6.86 -5.20
CA LEU A 98 -4.14 -6.75 -6.39
C LEU A 98 -5.49 -7.44 -6.18
N ASP A 99 -6.54 -6.74 -6.54
CA ASP A 99 -7.88 -7.29 -6.76
C ASP A 99 -8.13 -7.30 -8.26
N SER A 100 -8.08 -8.46 -8.92
CA SER A 100 -8.25 -8.52 -10.37
C SER A 100 -9.70 -8.34 -10.81
N GLU A 101 -10.66 -8.72 -9.96
CA GLU A 101 -12.10 -8.56 -10.22
C GLU A 101 -12.45 -7.07 -10.27
N GLN A 102 -12.00 -6.29 -9.29
CA GLN A 102 -12.18 -4.84 -9.24
C GLN A 102 -11.17 -4.08 -10.09
N ARG A 103 -10.20 -4.77 -10.70
CA ARG A 103 -9.08 -4.18 -11.45
C ARG A 103 -8.33 -3.12 -10.62
N LEU A 104 -8.12 -3.40 -9.33
CA LEU A 104 -7.62 -2.44 -8.35
C LEU A 104 -6.29 -2.90 -7.75
N LEU A 105 -5.24 -2.11 -7.97
CA LEU A 105 -3.99 -2.24 -7.23
C LEU A 105 -4.06 -1.36 -5.97
N THR A 106 -3.91 -1.98 -4.81
CA THR A 106 -3.86 -1.28 -3.52
C THR A 106 -2.44 -1.27 -2.97
N MET A 107 -1.99 -0.07 -2.61
CA MET A 107 -0.67 0.24 -2.08
C MET A 107 -0.81 0.63 -0.62
N PHE A 108 -0.19 -0.15 0.26
CA PHE A 108 -0.22 0.11 1.69
C PHE A 108 1.06 0.84 2.10
N PHE A 109 0.88 2.00 2.74
CA PHE A 109 1.94 2.83 3.32
C PHE A 109 1.87 2.75 4.84
N PRO A 110 2.98 2.96 5.58
CA PRO A 110 2.99 2.78 7.02
C PRO A 110 2.25 3.91 7.78
N SER A 111 1.88 5.00 7.09
CA SER A 111 1.06 6.07 7.67
C SER A 111 0.34 6.89 6.61
N ALA A 112 -0.72 7.60 7.02
CA ALA A 112 -1.41 8.58 6.18
C ALA A 112 -0.48 9.71 5.71
N ARG A 113 0.49 10.08 6.55
CA ARG A 113 1.48 11.14 6.25
C ARG A 113 2.36 10.77 5.06
N ILE A 114 2.82 9.52 4.99
CA ILE A 114 3.58 9.01 3.85
C ILE A 114 2.67 8.83 2.64
N ALA A 115 1.49 8.22 2.81
CA ALA A 115 0.52 8.01 1.74
C ALA A 115 0.14 9.30 0.99
N LYS A 116 -0.05 10.41 1.72
CA LYS A 116 -0.36 11.72 1.15
C LYS A 116 0.69 12.25 0.18
N GLN A 117 1.95 11.83 0.29
CA GLN A 117 3.01 12.22 -0.64
C GLN A 117 2.85 11.56 -2.01
N TRP A 118 2.10 10.46 -2.06
CA TRP A 118 1.89 9.65 -3.24
C TRP A 118 0.52 9.88 -3.89
N ALA A 119 -0.47 10.36 -3.13
CA ALA A 119 -1.78 10.70 -3.67
C ALA A 119 -1.67 11.71 -4.83
N GLY A 120 -2.33 11.43 -5.96
CA GLY A 120 -2.28 12.22 -7.18
C GLY A 120 -1.04 12.02 -8.04
N SER A 121 -0.02 11.31 -7.55
CA SER A 121 1.17 10.94 -8.34
C SER A 121 0.93 9.71 -9.21
N PHE A 122 1.93 9.34 -10.02
CA PHE A 122 1.87 8.15 -10.86
C PHE A 122 2.71 7.01 -10.28
N CYS A 123 2.15 5.81 -10.31
CA CYS A 123 2.88 4.57 -10.12
C CYS A 123 3.09 3.89 -11.49
N PRO A 124 4.34 3.61 -11.89
CA PRO A 124 4.58 2.73 -13.02
C PRO A 124 4.22 1.29 -12.66
N PHE A 125 3.52 0.62 -13.57
CA PHE A 125 3.08 -0.75 -13.42
C PHE A 125 2.82 -1.35 -14.80
N ASP A 126 3.39 -2.52 -15.09
CA ASP A 126 3.18 -3.26 -16.34
C ASP A 126 3.33 -2.36 -17.59
N ARG A 127 4.43 -1.61 -17.64
CA ARG A 127 4.81 -0.68 -18.72
C ARG A 127 3.89 0.56 -18.88
N ARG A 128 3.04 0.87 -17.89
CA ARG A 128 2.17 2.07 -17.90
C ARG A 128 2.23 2.83 -16.59
N GLY A 129 1.97 4.14 -16.64
CA GLY A 129 1.73 4.94 -15.44
C GLY A 129 0.26 4.88 -15.04
N MET A 130 -0.01 4.57 -13.77
CA MET A 130 -1.35 4.60 -13.19
C MET A 130 -1.41 5.68 -12.12
N GLN A 131 -2.47 6.48 -12.12
CA GLN A 131 -2.65 7.51 -11.11
C GLN A 131 -2.99 6.86 -9.76
N LEU A 132 -2.35 7.37 -8.71
CA LEU A 132 -2.61 6.98 -7.33
C LEU A 132 -3.73 7.85 -6.73
N ILE A 133 -4.74 7.22 -6.16
CA ILE A 133 -5.97 7.83 -5.67
C ILE A 133 -6.15 7.48 -4.19
N ASP A 134 -6.26 8.51 -3.35
CA ASP A 134 -6.65 8.37 -1.95
C ASP A 134 -8.17 8.46 -1.82
N TYR A 135 -8.84 7.30 -1.87
CA TYR A 135 -10.29 7.24 -1.69
C TYR A 135 -10.76 7.58 -0.27
N ARG A 136 -9.90 7.44 0.75
CA ARG A 136 -10.24 7.84 2.13
C ARG A 136 -10.33 9.35 2.23
N ALA A 137 -9.35 10.07 1.68
CA ALA A 137 -9.38 11.53 1.60
C ALA A 137 -10.55 12.02 0.73
N LEU A 138 -10.75 11.44 -0.46
CA LEU A 138 -11.86 11.83 -1.34
C LEU A 138 -13.24 11.64 -0.69
N ARG A 139 -13.45 10.57 0.09
CA ARG A 139 -14.70 10.36 0.84
C ARG A 139 -14.91 11.40 1.93
N GLN A 140 -13.85 11.88 2.57
CA GLN A 140 -13.94 12.92 3.59
C GLN A 140 -14.22 14.29 2.96
N GLU A 141 -13.61 14.58 1.82
CA GLU A 141 -13.78 15.84 1.09
C GLU A 141 -15.12 15.90 0.34
N PHE A 142 -15.57 14.76 -0.20
CA PHE A 142 -16.79 14.65 -1.00
C PHE A 142 -17.66 13.47 -0.53
N PRO A 143 -18.26 13.54 0.67
CA PRO A 143 -19.06 12.46 1.24
C PRO A 143 -20.24 12.03 0.35
N ASP A 144 -20.81 12.96 -0.41
CA ASP A 144 -21.98 12.73 -1.26
C ASP A 144 -21.65 12.19 -2.67
N ALA A 145 -20.38 12.29 -3.12
CA ALA A 145 -20.00 11.86 -4.47
C ALA A 145 -19.82 10.34 -4.61
N VAL A 146 -19.62 9.63 -3.49
CA VAL A 146 -19.37 8.18 -3.48
C VAL A 146 -20.64 7.35 -3.63
N LEU A 147 -21.83 7.96 -3.45
CA LEU A 147 -23.12 7.32 -3.65
C LEU A 147 -23.60 7.31 -5.12
N LEU A 148 -22.94 8.02 -6.02
CA LEU A 148 -23.41 8.17 -7.41
C LEU A 148 -22.91 7.07 -8.36
N GLN A 149 -21.87 6.30 -8.01
CA GLN A 149 -21.35 5.23 -8.88
C GLN A 149 -22.18 3.92 -8.84
N THR A 150 -23.04 3.72 -7.85
CA THR A 150 -23.95 2.55 -7.82
C THR A 150 -25.23 2.76 -8.63
N SER A 151 -25.58 4.00 -8.99
CA SER A 151 -26.83 4.30 -9.71
C SER A 151 -26.72 4.27 -11.24
N CYS A 152 -25.50 4.26 -11.81
CA CYS A 152 -25.32 4.31 -13.26
C CYS A 152 -25.37 2.94 -13.96
N CYS A 153 -25.48 1.84 -13.21
CA CYS A 153 -25.57 0.47 -13.78
C CYS A 153 -27.00 -0.09 -13.82
N GLU A 154 -28.00 0.60 -13.26
CA GLU A 154 -29.42 0.23 -13.39
C GLU A 154 -30.13 1.19 -14.35
N GLY A 155 -29.87 1.06 -15.66
CA GLY A 155 -30.69 1.76 -16.65
C GLY A 155 -30.04 2.01 -18.00
N ARG A 156 -29.81 0.95 -18.78
CA ARG A 156 -30.23 0.85 -20.18
C ARG A 156 -29.92 -0.50 -20.81
#